data_AF-A0AAV0K1G9-F1
#
_entry.id   AF-A0AAV0K1G9-F1
#
_cell.length_a   1.000
_cell.length_b   1.000
_cell.length_c   1.000
_cell.angle_alpha   90.00
_cell.angle_beta   90.00
_cell.angle_gamma   90.00
#
_symmetry.space_group_name_H-M   'P 1'
#
loop_
_entity.id
_entity.type
_entity.pdbx_description
1 polymer ?
#
loop_
_entity_poly.entity_id
_entity_poly.type
_entity_poly.pdbx_seq_one_letter_code
_entity_poly.pdbx_strand_id
1 'polypeptide(L)'
;MALKISPAFSSILASRAGDNNPFPSVSSTSNSVLRLKTGSSPSALVCRAANDKPLTGVVFQPFEEVKKELDLVPTTPNASLARHKFVDDCEAAINEQINVEYNVSYVYHAMYAYFDRDNVALKGLAKFFKESSVEEREHAEKLMEYQNKRGGKVKLQSILMPLSEFDHAEKGDALYGM
;
A
#
# COMPACT_ATOMS: atom_id res chain seq x y z
N MET A 1 17.58 10.14 4.90
CA MET A 1 16.94 11.46 4.73
C MET A 1 15.50 11.21 4.35
N ALA A 2 14.54 11.58 5.19
CA ALA A 2 13.12 11.50 4.84
C ALA A 2 12.81 12.69 3.93
N LEU A 3 12.57 12.44 2.64
CA LEU A 3 12.19 13.49 1.70
C LEU A 3 10.80 14.01 2.08
N LYS A 4 10.75 15.27 2.49
CA LYS A 4 9.51 16.03 2.61
C LYS A 4 9.07 16.35 1.18
N ILE A 5 7.95 15.77 0.78
CA ILE A 5 7.27 16.07 -0.48
C ILE A 5 6.92 17.56 -0.48
N SER A 6 7.41 18.29 -1.49
CA SER A 6 7.14 19.71 -1.69
C SER A 6 5.63 19.96 -1.94
N PRO A 7 5.09 21.10 -1.47
CA PRO A 7 3.63 21.35 -1.43
C PRO A 7 2.97 21.50 -2.81
N ALA A 8 3.75 21.55 -3.90
CA ALA A 8 3.23 21.69 -5.26
C ALA A 8 2.47 20.43 -5.76
N PHE A 9 2.70 19.26 -5.16
CA PHE A 9 1.98 18.04 -5.52
C PHE A 9 0.62 17.90 -4.80
N SER A 10 0.40 18.64 -3.71
CA SER A 10 -0.86 18.57 -2.93
C SER A 10 -2.03 19.30 -3.60
N SER A 11 -1.77 20.24 -4.51
CA SER A 11 -2.81 21.06 -5.16
C SER A 11 -3.64 20.31 -6.21
N ILE A 12 -3.23 19.14 -6.66
CA ILE A 12 -3.97 18.36 -7.68
C ILE A 12 -5.05 17.45 -7.04
N LEU A 13 -4.98 17.20 -5.72
CA LEU A 13 -5.90 16.29 -5.03
C LEU A 13 -7.11 16.98 -4.36
N ALA A 14 -7.14 18.31 -4.31
CA ALA A 14 -8.15 19.06 -3.57
C ALA A 14 -9.29 19.54 -4.47
N SER A 15 -10.12 18.61 -4.96
CA SER A 15 -11.48 18.93 -5.40
C SER A 15 -12.34 17.67 -5.39
N ARG A 16 -13.21 17.59 -4.38
CA ARG A 16 -14.51 16.88 -4.33
C ARG A 16 -14.61 15.81 -3.22
N ALA A 17 -14.65 16.27 -1.97
CA ALA A 17 -15.17 15.50 -0.84
C ALA A 17 -16.49 16.15 -0.38
N GLY A 18 -17.61 15.54 -0.77
CA GLY A 18 -18.91 15.74 -0.13
C GLY A 18 -19.06 14.70 0.97
N ASP A 19 -19.35 15.18 2.17
CA ASP A 19 -19.54 14.41 3.40
C ASP A 19 -20.55 13.27 3.25
N ASN A 20 -20.23 12.09 3.80
CA ASN A 20 -21.15 11.19 4.49
C ASN A 20 -20.39 10.02 5.13
N ASN A 21 -20.10 10.14 6.43
CA ASN A 21 -19.56 9.10 7.31
C ASN A 21 -20.70 8.22 7.87
N PRO A 22 -20.59 6.87 7.86
CA PRO A 22 -21.38 6.05 8.76
C PRO A 22 -20.48 5.09 9.55
N PHE A 23 -19.94 5.55 10.68
CA PHE A 23 -19.45 4.66 11.75
C PHE A 23 -20.17 5.04 13.05
N PRO A 24 -20.86 4.11 13.74
CA PRO A 24 -21.31 4.36 15.09
C PRO A 24 -20.21 4.01 16.09
N SER A 25 -19.87 4.98 16.92
CA SER A 25 -19.17 4.84 18.18
C SER A 25 -20.09 4.22 19.22
N VAL A 26 -19.60 3.24 20.01
CA VAL A 26 -20.30 2.81 21.23
C VAL A 26 -19.32 2.56 22.38
N SER A 27 -19.73 3.13 23.50
CA SER A 27 -19.11 3.35 24.80
C SER A 27 -18.95 2.10 25.68
N SER A 28 -18.02 2.24 26.64
CA SER A 28 -17.84 1.39 27.81
C SER A 28 -19.07 1.35 28.73
N THR A 29 -19.45 0.16 29.21
CA THR A 29 -20.27 0.00 30.41
C THR A 29 -19.76 -1.15 31.27
N SER A 30 -19.39 -0.80 32.49
CA SER A 30 -19.08 -1.67 33.63
C SER A 30 -20.27 -2.53 34.02
N ASN A 31 -20.06 -3.82 34.28
CA ASN A 31 -21.09 -4.67 34.90
C ASN A 31 -20.61 -5.26 36.23
N SER A 32 -21.17 -4.66 37.28
CA SER A 32 -21.63 -5.22 38.56
C SER A 32 -21.12 -6.59 39.02
N VAL A 33 -20.46 -6.56 40.18
CA VAL A 33 -20.29 -7.67 41.13
C VAL A 33 -21.66 -8.28 41.47
N LEU A 34 -21.85 -9.57 41.17
CA LEU A 34 -22.99 -10.35 41.67
C LEU A 34 -22.51 -11.40 42.68
N ARG A 35 -23.03 -11.19 43.89
CA ARG A 35 -22.84 -11.90 45.15
C ARG A 35 -23.42 -13.31 45.08
N LEU A 36 -22.60 -14.31 45.42
CA LEU A 36 -22.99 -15.71 45.55
C LEU A 36 -23.99 -15.90 46.71
N LYS A 37 -25.20 -16.38 46.40
CA LYS A 37 -26.10 -16.96 47.41
C LYS A 37 -26.03 -18.48 47.33
N THR A 38 -25.70 -19.08 48.47
CA THR A 38 -25.72 -20.51 48.75
C THR A 38 -27.17 -21.00 48.82
N GLY A 39 -27.46 -22.18 48.25
CA GLY A 39 -28.78 -22.79 48.38
C GLY A 39 -29.06 -23.98 47.44
N SER A 40 -28.65 -25.17 47.87
CA SER A 40 -29.35 -26.47 47.74
C SER A 40 -30.08 -26.84 46.42
N SER A 41 -29.40 -27.55 45.51
CA SER A 41 -29.83 -28.82 44.85
C SER A 41 -28.97 -29.08 43.59
N PRO A 42 -28.49 -30.32 43.34
CA PRO A 42 -27.67 -30.62 42.18
C PRO A 42 -28.57 -30.99 40.99
N SER A 43 -29.07 -30.00 40.26
CA SER A 43 -29.53 -30.25 38.89
C SER A 43 -28.36 -29.97 37.96
N ALA A 44 -27.74 -31.04 37.46
CA ALA A 44 -26.72 -30.96 36.44
C ALA A 44 -27.31 -30.27 35.20
N LEU A 45 -26.98 -28.98 35.03
CA LEU A 45 -27.15 -28.28 33.77
C LEU A 45 -26.12 -28.84 32.79
N VAL A 46 -26.55 -29.83 32.00
CA VAL A 46 -25.81 -30.29 30.83
C VAL A 46 -25.95 -29.21 29.76
N CYS A 47 -24.98 -28.29 29.73
CA CYS A 47 -24.76 -27.47 28.54
C CYS A 47 -24.23 -28.40 27.46
N ARG A 48 -25.13 -28.85 26.57
CA ARG A 48 -24.76 -29.63 25.39
C ARG A 48 -24.03 -28.70 24.43
N ALA A 49 -22.71 -28.60 24.58
CA ALA A 49 -21.85 -28.01 23.58
C ALA A 49 -21.91 -28.92 22.34
N ALA A 50 -22.59 -28.47 21.30
CA ALA A 50 -22.60 -29.15 20.02
C ALA A 50 -21.21 -28.98 19.37
N ASN A 51 -20.27 -29.83 19.77
CA ASN A 51 -19.05 -30.17 19.04
C ASN A 51 -18.47 -31.44 19.69
N ASP A 52 -18.72 -32.60 19.06
CA ASP A 52 -18.23 -33.93 19.47
C ASP A 52 -16.72 -34.09 19.23
N LYS A 53 -15.88 -33.17 19.73
CA LYS A 53 -14.42 -33.34 19.73
C LYS A 53 -13.94 -33.66 21.14
N PRO A 54 -13.29 -34.82 21.36
CA PRO A 54 -12.70 -35.13 22.65
C PRO A 54 -11.66 -34.06 23.01
N LEU A 55 -11.67 -33.58 24.27
CA LEU A 55 -10.72 -32.62 24.81
C LEU A 55 -9.35 -33.29 24.99
N THR A 56 -8.60 -33.49 23.90
CA THR A 56 -7.34 -34.25 23.87
C THR A 56 -6.10 -33.45 24.30
N GLY A 57 -6.26 -32.18 24.73
CA GLY A 57 -5.14 -31.31 25.08
C GLY A 57 -4.22 -30.95 23.89
N VAL A 58 -4.61 -31.30 22.67
CA VAL A 58 -3.85 -31.01 21.44
C VAL A 58 -4.23 -29.61 20.94
N VAL A 59 -3.25 -28.70 20.89
CA VAL A 59 -3.45 -27.28 20.56
C VAL A 59 -3.34 -27.00 19.05
N PHE A 60 -2.51 -27.77 18.33
CA PHE A 60 -2.23 -27.58 16.91
C PHE A 60 -2.26 -28.93 16.19
N GLN A 61 -3.03 -29.03 15.12
CA GLN A 61 -3.17 -30.22 14.29
C GLN A 61 -2.91 -29.85 12.82
N PRO A 62 -1.64 -29.82 12.38
CA PRO A 62 -1.26 -29.22 11.11
C PRO A 62 -2.05 -29.78 9.92
N PHE A 63 -2.20 -31.12 9.82
CA PHE A 63 -2.95 -31.75 8.73
C PHE A 63 -4.46 -31.47 8.75
N GLU A 64 -5.06 -31.16 9.91
CA GLU A 64 -6.47 -30.78 9.98
C GLU A 64 -6.67 -29.30 9.65
N GLU A 65 -5.69 -28.45 10.00
CA GLU A 65 -5.73 -27.02 9.75
C GLU A 65 -5.46 -26.67 8.28
N VAL A 66 -4.46 -27.31 7.66
CA VAL A 66 -4.07 -27.03 6.27
C VAL A 66 -5.04 -27.59 5.22
N LYS A 67 -5.94 -28.52 5.57
CA LYS A 67 -6.96 -29.04 4.63
C LYS A 67 -7.75 -27.92 3.98
N LYS A 68 -8.14 -26.91 4.78
CA LYS A 68 -8.87 -25.74 4.29
C LYS A 68 -8.05 -24.92 3.28
N GLU A 69 -6.74 -24.78 3.52
CA GLU A 69 -5.87 -24.05 2.62
C GLU A 69 -5.59 -24.83 1.35
N LEU A 70 -5.47 -26.15 1.44
CA LEU A 70 -5.25 -27.04 0.31
C LEU A 70 -6.42 -27.01 -0.68
N ASP A 71 -7.66 -27.00 -0.18
CA ASP A 71 -8.87 -26.90 -1.01
C ASP A 71 -9.01 -25.53 -1.70
N LEU A 72 -8.38 -24.48 -1.16
CA LEU A 72 -8.39 -23.13 -1.71
C LEU A 72 -7.25 -22.87 -2.71
N VAL A 73 -6.32 -23.82 -2.91
CA VAL A 73 -5.23 -23.68 -3.89
C VAL A 73 -5.82 -23.55 -5.29
N PRO A 74 -5.56 -22.44 -6.02
CA PRO A 74 -6.11 -22.25 -7.36
C PRO A 74 -5.65 -23.33 -8.35
N THR A 75 -6.58 -23.91 -9.10
CA THR A 75 -6.30 -24.89 -10.17
C THR A 75 -6.19 -24.27 -11.56
N THR A 76 -6.72 -23.06 -11.74
CA THR A 76 -6.68 -22.34 -13.01
C THR A 76 -5.29 -21.74 -13.26
N PRO A 77 -4.75 -21.80 -14.49
CA PRO A 77 -3.40 -21.32 -14.79
C PRO A 77 -3.23 -19.80 -14.66
N ASN A 78 -4.33 -19.03 -14.71
CA ASN A 78 -4.30 -17.56 -14.70
C ASN A 78 -4.42 -16.93 -13.30
N ALA A 79 -4.61 -17.76 -12.27
CA ALA A 79 -4.73 -17.33 -10.88
C ALA A 79 -3.38 -17.46 -10.15
N SER A 80 -3.11 -16.54 -9.23
CA SER A 80 -1.87 -16.57 -8.45
C SER A 80 -1.98 -17.57 -7.30
N LEU A 81 -0.97 -18.43 -7.16
CA LEU A 81 -0.83 -19.36 -6.04
C LEU A 81 -0.39 -18.68 -4.74
N ALA A 82 0.23 -17.49 -4.84
CA ALA A 82 0.84 -16.80 -3.71
C ALA A 82 -0.07 -15.72 -3.08
N ARG A 83 -1.20 -15.38 -3.72
CA ARG A 83 -2.07 -14.29 -3.27
C ARG A 83 -2.82 -14.70 -2.01
N HIS A 84 -2.44 -14.12 -0.88
CA HIS A 84 -3.09 -14.35 0.41
C HIS A 84 -3.33 -13.01 1.13
N LYS A 85 -4.60 -12.76 1.52
CA LYS A 85 -5.05 -11.53 2.19
C LYS A 85 -4.53 -10.25 1.53
N PHE A 86 -4.56 -10.24 0.20
CA PHE A 86 -4.17 -9.11 -0.63
C PHE A 86 -5.39 -8.71 -1.47
N VAL A 87 -6.11 -7.70 -0.97
CA VAL A 87 -7.36 -7.22 -1.56
C VAL A 87 -7.09 -6.34 -2.76
N ASP A 88 -8.09 -6.21 -3.63
CA ASP A 88 -7.97 -5.53 -4.91
C ASP A 88 -7.63 -4.04 -4.76
N ASP A 89 -8.12 -3.38 -3.71
CA ASP A 89 -7.77 -1.99 -3.40
C ASP A 89 -6.27 -1.81 -3.14
N CYS A 90 -5.63 -2.77 -2.45
CA CYS A 90 -4.19 -2.73 -2.22
C CYS A 90 -3.41 -2.99 -3.51
N GLU A 91 -3.86 -3.92 -4.35
CA GLU A 91 -3.27 -4.18 -5.67
C GLU A 91 -3.34 -2.93 -6.57
N ALA A 92 -4.50 -2.27 -6.59
CA ALA A 92 -4.73 -1.04 -7.34
C ALA A 92 -3.84 0.10 -6.84
N ALA A 93 -3.77 0.32 -5.52
CA ALA A 93 -2.92 1.35 -4.93
C ALA A 93 -1.42 1.15 -5.23
N ILE A 94 -0.94 -0.09 -5.22
CA ILE A 94 0.46 -0.39 -5.61
C ILE A 94 0.69 -0.08 -7.11
N ASN A 95 -0.27 -0.43 -7.98
CA ASN A 95 -0.17 -0.09 -9.40
C ASN A 95 -0.20 1.43 -9.66
N GLU A 96 -1.02 2.17 -8.91
CA GLU A 96 -1.04 3.63 -8.95
C GLU A 96 0.31 4.21 -8.51
N GLN A 97 0.87 3.74 -7.40
CA GLN A 97 2.17 4.20 -6.92
C GLN A 97 3.29 3.88 -7.90
N ILE A 98 3.30 2.70 -8.53
CA ILE A 98 4.26 2.36 -9.61
C ILE A 98 4.21 3.42 -10.72
N ASN A 99 3.02 3.85 -11.11
CA ASN A 99 2.87 4.88 -12.13
C ASN A 99 3.35 6.25 -11.65
N VAL A 100 3.11 6.61 -10.38
CA VAL A 100 3.65 7.84 -9.78
C VAL A 100 5.17 7.85 -9.87
N GLU A 101 5.86 6.79 -9.43
CA GLU A 101 7.33 6.73 -9.46
C GLU A 101 7.88 6.82 -10.90
N TYR A 102 7.24 6.14 -11.86
CA TYR A 102 7.62 6.26 -13.27
C TYR A 102 7.43 7.68 -13.83
N ASN A 103 6.35 8.38 -13.46
CA ASN A 103 6.13 9.76 -13.90
C ASN A 103 7.18 10.70 -13.28
N VAL A 104 7.51 10.54 -12.00
CA VAL A 104 8.56 11.34 -11.34
C VAL A 104 9.93 11.07 -11.97
N SER A 105 10.27 9.80 -12.22
CA SER A 105 11.48 9.42 -12.95
C SER A 105 11.58 10.13 -14.30
N TYR A 106 10.47 10.21 -15.05
CA TYR A 106 10.42 10.86 -16.36
C TYR A 106 10.54 12.39 -16.28
N VAL A 107 9.93 13.00 -15.26
CA VAL A 107 10.08 14.44 -14.96
C VAL A 107 11.53 14.78 -14.63
N TYR A 108 12.19 14.03 -13.75
CA TYR A 108 13.62 14.24 -13.46
C TYR A 108 14.50 14.04 -14.70
N HIS A 109 14.13 13.11 -15.59
CA HIS A 109 14.83 12.95 -16.85
C HIS A 109 14.72 14.17 -17.76
N ALA A 110 13.54 14.80 -17.82
CA ALA A 110 13.33 16.04 -18.56
C ALA A 110 14.13 17.21 -17.97
N MET A 111 14.22 17.29 -16.64
CA MET A 111 15.06 18.29 -15.95
C MET A 111 16.54 18.08 -16.26
N TYR A 112 17.03 16.83 -16.23
CA TYR A 112 18.38 16.50 -16.69
C TYR A 112 18.61 17.01 -18.12
N ALA A 113 17.69 16.73 -19.05
CA ALA A 113 17.80 17.17 -20.43
C ALA A 113 17.83 18.70 -20.58
N TYR A 114 17.15 19.44 -19.70
CA TYR A 114 17.20 20.91 -19.67
C TYR A 114 18.53 21.43 -19.13
N PHE A 115 18.98 20.97 -17.96
CA PHE A 115 20.20 21.48 -17.32
C PHE A 115 21.49 21.04 -18.02
N ASP A 116 21.44 19.98 -18.83
CA ASP A 116 22.59 19.52 -19.62
C ASP A 116 22.83 20.33 -20.90
N ARG A 117 21.86 21.16 -21.34
CA ARG A 117 22.00 22.02 -22.53
C ARG A 117 23.22 22.92 -22.43
N ASP A 118 23.85 23.23 -23.56
CA ASP A 118 25.06 24.06 -23.64
C ASP A 118 24.82 25.52 -23.21
N ASN A 119 23.61 26.04 -23.43
CA ASN A 119 23.21 27.40 -23.05
C ASN A 119 22.79 27.54 -21.58
N VAL A 120 22.53 26.43 -20.87
CA VAL A 120 22.24 26.41 -19.42
C VAL A 120 23.50 26.02 -18.64
N ALA A 121 24.19 24.97 -19.09
CA ALA A 121 25.51 24.52 -18.62
C ALA A 121 25.64 24.22 -17.11
N LEU A 122 24.53 23.90 -16.42
CA LEU A 122 24.53 23.57 -14.99
C LEU A 122 24.79 22.07 -14.75
N LYS A 123 26.01 21.61 -15.07
CA LYS A 123 26.38 20.18 -15.06
C LYS A 123 26.19 19.47 -13.71
N GLY A 124 26.29 20.19 -12.59
CA GLY A 124 26.00 19.64 -11.26
C GLY A 124 24.52 19.24 -11.09
N LEU A 125 23.60 20.13 -11.47
CA LEU A 125 22.15 19.86 -11.45
C LEU A 125 21.79 18.78 -12.47
N ALA A 126 22.38 18.84 -13.67
CA ALA A 126 22.16 17.81 -14.69
C ALA A 126 22.51 16.40 -14.15
N LYS A 127 23.69 16.26 -13.52
CA LYS A 127 24.11 15.00 -12.90
C LYS A 127 23.14 14.55 -11.81
N PHE A 128 22.77 15.46 -10.91
CA PHE A 128 21.83 15.19 -9.82
C PHE A 128 20.49 14.63 -10.36
N PHE A 129 19.84 15.34 -11.30
CA PHE A 129 18.57 14.90 -11.86
C PHE A 129 18.66 13.61 -12.67
N LYS A 130 19.81 13.36 -13.31
CA LYS A 130 20.06 12.09 -13.97
C LYS A 130 20.09 10.93 -12.97
N GLU A 131 20.77 11.10 -11.85
CA GLU A 131 20.85 10.10 -10.77
C GLU A 131 19.47 9.92 -10.10
N SER A 132 18.76 11.01 -9.78
CA SER A 132 17.41 10.95 -9.22
C SER A 132 16.41 10.28 -10.17
N SER A 133 16.48 10.54 -11.47
CA SER A 133 15.64 9.84 -12.47
C SER A 133 15.83 8.31 -12.43
N VAL A 134 17.08 7.85 -12.24
CA VAL A 134 17.38 6.43 -12.11
C VAL A 134 16.86 5.87 -10.78
N GLU A 135 17.07 6.58 -9.67
CA GLU A 135 16.58 6.19 -8.34
C GLU A 135 15.06 5.99 -8.30
N GLU A 136 14.29 6.93 -8.86
CA GLU A 136 12.82 6.80 -8.90
C GLU A 136 12.35 5.65 -9.80
N ARG A 137 13.12 5.33 -10.85
CA ARG A 137 12.82 4.13 -11.65
C ARG A 137 13.06 2.85 -10.85
N GLU A 138 14.12 2.81 -10.04
CA GLU A 138 14.37 1.69 -9.13
C GLU A 138 13.27 1.57 -8.06
N HIS A 139 12.70 2.69 -7.60
CA HIS A 139 11.52 2.68 -6.72
C HIS A 139 10.32 2.02 -7.39
N ALA A 140 10.02 2.37 -8.64
CA ALA A 140 8.95 1.76 -9.43
C ALA A 140 9.16 0.24 -9.59
N GLU A 141 10.38 -0.18 -9.97
CA GLU A 141 10.74 -1.59 -10.17
C GLU A 141 10.60 -2.40 -8.86
N LYS A 142 10.99 -1.82 -7.73
CA LYS A 142 10.85 -2.45 -6.41
C LYS A 142 9.39 -2.70 -6.04
N LEU A 143 8.49 -1.76 -6.39
CA LEU A 143 7.05 -1.92 -6.20
C LEU A 143 6.48 -2.98 -7.16
N MET A 144 6.95 -3.05 -8.40
CA MET A 144 6.56 -4.11 -9.35
C MET A 144 6.96 -5.50 -8.84
N GLU A 145 8.17 -5.64 -8.30
CA GLU A 145 8.58 -6.88 -7.64
C GLU A 145 7.69 -7.21 -6.44
N TYR A 146 7.36 -6.21 -5.61
CA TYR A 146 6.50 -6.40 -4.46
C TYR A 146 5.08 -6.84 -4.86
N GLN A 147 4.52 -6.23 -5.90
CA GLN A 147 3.22 -6.61 -6.48
C GLN A 147 3.22 -8.10 -6.86
N ASN A 148 4.25 -8.54 -7.58
CA ASN A 148 4.40 -9.94 -7.99
C ASN A 148 4.61 -10.88 -6.78
N LYS A 149 5.41 -10.47 -5.78
CA LYS A 149 5.61 -11.22 -4.52
C LYS A 149 4.30 -11.44 -3.76
N ARG A 150 3.35 -10.49 -3.83
CA ARG A 150 2.02 -10.61 -3.21
C ARG A 150 0.99 -11.34 -4.07
N GLY A 151 1.37 -11.79 -5.27
CA GLY A 151 0.47 -12.44 -6.20
C GLY A 151 -0.52 -11.50 -6.91
N GLY A 152 -0.25 -10.19 -6.87
CA GLY A 152 -0.92 -9.20 -7.70
C GLY A 152 -0.39 -9.20 -9.14
N LYS A 153 -1.04 -8.43 -10.01
CA LYS A 153 -0.66 -8.24 -11.41
C LYS A 153 -0.27 -6.78 -11.61
N VAL A 154 0.96 -6.58 -12.08
CA VAL A 154 1.44 -5.25 -12.47
C VAL A 154 0.65 -4.77 -13.68
N LYS A 155 0.12 -3.55 -13.61
CA LYS A 155 -0.56 -2.86 -14.70
C LYS A 155 0.11 -1.51 -14.93
N LEU A 156 1.09 -1.48 -15.84
CA LEU A 156 1.75 -0.24 -16.24
C LEU A 156 0.75 0.66 -16.98
N GLN A 157 0.73 1.93 -16.59
CA GLN A 157 -0.17 2.94 -17.16
C GLN A 157 0.61 3.91 -18.07
N SER A 158 -0.11 4.84 -18.68
CA SER A 158 0.50 5.90 -19.48
C SER A 158 1.30 6.86 -18.61
N ILE A 159 2.51 7.18 -19.07
CA ILE A 159 3.33 8.26 -18.52
C ILE A 159 2.96 9.54 -19.27
N LEU A 160 2.69 10.62 -18.52
CA LEU A 160 2.34 11.91 -19.12
C LEU A 160 3.58 12.61 -19.66
N MET A 161 3.39 13.43 -20.69
CA MET A 161 4.46 14.26 -21.24
C MET A 161 4.88 15.31 -20.20
N PRO A 162 6.16 15.34 -19.78
CA PRO A 162 6.65 16.30 -18.79
C PRO A 162 6.88 17.66 -19.44
N LEU A 163 7.05 18.69 -18.60
CA LEU A 163 7.55 19.99 -19.04
C LEU A 163 8.99 19.86 -19.56
N SER A 164 9.34 20.67 -20.55
CA SER A 164 10.68 20.68 -21.16
C SER A 164 11.51 21.93 -20.84
N GLU A 165 10.85 23.01 -20.40
CA GLU A 165 11.47 24.29 -20.06
C GLU A 165 11.28 24.56 -18.57
N PHE A 166 12.36 25.02 -17.93
CA PHE A 166 12.43 25.24 -16.48
C PHE A 166 13.04 26.60 -16.12
N ASP A 167 13.06 27.54 -17.07
CA ASP A 167 13.52 28.90 -16.86
C ASP A 167 12.58 29.67 -15.92
N HIS A 168 13.14 30.53 -15.08
CA HIS A 168 12.34 31.37 -14.19
C HIS A 168 13.01 32.73 -13.97
N ALA A 169 12.40 33.80 -14.48
CA ALA A 169 13.00 35.14 -14.50
C ALA A 169 13.43 35.68 -13.12
N GLU A 170 12.59 35.52 -12.08
CA GLU A 170 12.90 36.08 -10.76
C GLU A 170 13.78 35.19 -9.87
N LYS A 171 13.69 33.86 -10.04
CA LYS A 171 14.28 32.87 -9.12
C LYS A 171 15.47 32.14 -9.75
N GLY A 172 15.67 32.30 -11.05
CA GLY A 172 16.62 31.55 -11.85
C GLY A 172 16.15 30.12 -12.17
N ASP A 173 16.77 29.54 -13.18
CA ASP A 173 16.48 28.19 -13.69
C ASP A 173 16.66 27.10 -12.64
N ALA A 174 17.53 27.34 -11.65
CA ALA A 174 17.81 26.42 -10.56
C ALA A 174 16.71 26.35 -9.50
N LEU A 175 15.58 27.07 -9.67
CA LEU A 175 14.45 27.03 -8.73
C LEU A 175 14.00 25.61 -8.42
N TYR A 176 13.99 24.74 -9.43
CA TYR A 176 13.53 23.36 -9.29
C TYR A 176 14.64 22.41 -8.80
N GLY A 177 15.87 22.93 -8.62
CA GLY A 177 17.08 22.21 -8.18
C GLY A 177 17.20 21.92 -6.69
N MET A 178 16.24 22.37 -5.86
CA MET A 178 16.29 22.27 -4.38
C MET A 178 14.96 21.86 -3.77
#